data_AF-A0A315W071-F1
#
_entry.id   AF-A0A315W071-F1
#
_cell.length_a   1.000
_cell.length_b   1.000
_cell.length_c   1.000
_cell.angle_alpha   90.00
_cell.angle_beta   90.00
_cell.angle_gamma   90.00
#
_symmetry.space_group_name_H-M   'P 1'
#
loop_
_entity.id
_entity.type
_entity.pdbx_description
1 polymer ?
#
loop_
_entity_poly.entity_id
_entity_poly.type
_entity_poly.pdbx_seq_one_letter_code
_entity_poly.pdbx_strand_id
1 'polypeptide(L)'
;MSSLQEEEELPANHTGPKGVINDWRRYKLDSVDQTVPQKKRELLRQMSNPRDDDKERQNRKMSAQEYELIQEEDEHCLKRYRKQCMQEMHERLSFGPKFECVHELESGEAFLEVIEKEHRLTLVVVHIYQHGVKGCEQMNSCLDCLSSEYPTVKFCRIDAVATGAAERFSSEVLPTLLVYKAGELLGNFLAITKNFNEEFFATDVEGFLNEYGLLPEKEFSACAADEDEAGEVE
;
A
#
# COMPACT_ATOMS: atom_id res chain seq x y z
N MET A 1 -13.80 -9.88 24.95
CA MET A 1 -14.87 -9.62 23.98
C MET A 1 -14.18 -9.23 22.69
N SER A 2 -14.10 -10.16 21.73
CA SER A 2 -13.39 -9.97 20.47
C SER A 2 -14.28 -9.16 19.52
N SER A 3 -13.88 -7.94 19.23
CA SER A 3 -14.43 -7.13 18.15
C SER A 3 -13.82 -7.62 16.83
N LEU A 4 -14.44 -8.63 16.24
CA LEU A 4 -14.33 -8.92 14.82
C LEU A 4 -14.80 -7.66 14.08
N GLN A 5 -13.86 -6.87 13.56
CA GLN A 5 -14.20 -5.82 12.61
C GLN A 5 -14.74 -6.51 11.36
N GLU A 6 -16.04 -6.36 11.12
CA GLU A 6 -16.69 -6.76 9.88
C GLU A 6 -15.88 -6.21 8.70
N GLU A 7 -15.50 -7.09 7.78
CA GLU A 7 -15.00 -6.68 6.47
C GLU A 7 -16.16 -6.04 5.72
N GLU A 8 -16.27 -4.71 5.84
CA GLU A 8 -17.16 -3.93 5.00
C GLU A 8 -16.66 -4.08 3.55
N GLU A 9 -17.32 -4.94 2.77
CA GLU A 9 -17.09 -5.10 1.33
C GLU A 9 -17.24 -3.72 0.67
N LEU A 10 -16.11 -3.05 0.41
CA LEU A 10 -16.12 -1.77 -0.26
C LEU A 10 -16.77 -1.97 -1.64
N PRO A 11 -17.72 -1.10 -2.04
CA PRO A 11 -18.36 -1.23 -3.35
C PRO A 11 -17.30 -1.30 -4.45
N ALA A 12 -17.50 -2.17 -5.45
CA ALA A 12 -16.58 -2.35 -6.58
C ALA A 12 -16.65 -1.16 -7.56
N ASN A 13 -16.31 0.05 -7.09
CA ASN A 13 -16.39 1.32 -7.80
C ASN A 13 -15.03 2.00 -8.00
N HIS A 14 -13.91 1.30 -7.77
CA HIS A 14 -12.56 1.88 -7.90
C HIS A 14 -11.77 1.31 -9.08
N THR A 15 -12.25 0.25 -9.75
CA THR A 15 -11.53 -0.41 -10.86
C THR A 15 -12.43 -0.71 -12.07
N GLY A 16 -11.81 -0.83 -13.25
CA GLY A 16 -12.48 -1.15 -14.52
C GLY A 16 -13.54 -0.12 -14.96
N PRO A 17 -14.54 -0.52 -15.76
CA PRO A 17 -15.57 0.42 -16.24
C PRO A 17 -16.38 1.10 -15.13
N LYS A 18 -16.50 0.48 -13.96
CA LYS A 18 -17.19 1.08 -12.80
C LYS A 18 -16.30 2.15 -12.13
N GLY A 19 -15.00 1.89 -12.02
CA GLY A 19 -13.99 2.86 -11.58
C GLY A 19 -14.00 4.12 -12.43
N VAL A 20 -13.94 3.98 -13.75
CA VAL A 20 -13.98 5.12 -14.70
C VAL A 20 -15.23 5.98 -14.51
N ILE A 21 -16.40 5.35 -14.37
CA ILE A 21 -17.66 6.07 -14.14
C ILE A 21 -17.65 6.80 -12.79
N ASN A 22 -17.14 6.15 -11.74
CA ASN A 22 -17.06 6.73 -10.41
C ASN A 22 -16.08 7.91 -10.37
N ASP A 23 -14.91 7.77 -10.99
CA ASP A 23 -13.91 8.83 -11.09
C ASP A 23 -14.43 10.02 -11.89
N TRP A 24 -15.17 9.77 -12.98
CA TRP A 24 -15.81 10.84 -13.75
C TRP A 24 -16.87 11.59 -12.92
N ARG A 25 -17.69 10.88 -12.13
CA ARG A 25 -18.68 11.51 -11.23
C ARG A 25 -18.00 12.40 -10.19
N ARG A 26 -16.94 11.89 -9.56
CA ARG A 26 -16.12 12.63 -8.59
C ARG A 26 -15.47 13.86 -9.23
N TYR A 27 -14.87 13.70 -10.41
CA TYR A 27 -14.30 14.80 -11.17
C TYR A 27 -15.32 15.90 -11.44
N LYS A 28 -16.52 15.54 -11.93
CA LYS A 28 -17.57 16.53 -12.19
C LYS A 28 -18.07 17.22 -10.92
N LEU A 29 -18.07 16.53 -9.77
CA LEU A 29 -18.40 17.14 -8.50
C LEU A 29 -17.33 18.16 -8.06
N ASP A 30 -16.05 17.85 -8.26
CA ASP A 30 -14.92 18.69 -7.90
C ASP A 30 -14.69 19.86 -8.88
N SER A 31 -15.04 19.68 -10.17
CA SER A 31 -14.98 20.74 -11.19
C SER A 31 -16.15 21.72 -11.09
N VAL A 32 -17.22 21.34 -10.38
CA VAL A 32 -18.36 22.21 -10.14
C VAL A 32 -18.00 23.22 -9.07
N ASP A 33 -17.58 24.38 -9.56
CA ASP A 33 -17.27 25.55 -8.77
C ASP A 33 -18.47 25.95 -7.88
N GLN A 34 -18.21 26.61 -6.73
CA GLN A 34 -19.26 26.99 -5.76
C GLN A 34 -20.33 27.91 -6.35
N THR A 35 -20.04 28.49 -7.52
CA THR A 35 -20.86 29.38 -8.34
C THR A 35 -22.00 28.67 -9.10
N VAL A 36 -21.99 27.34 -9.18
CA VAL A 36 -23.01 26.57 -9.89
C VAL A 36 -24.32 26.45 -9.07
N PRO A 37 -25.50 26.59 -9.70
CA PRO A 37 -26.79 26.54 -9.00
C PRO A 37 -26.96 25.30 -8.11
N GLN A 38 -27.49 25.51 -6.90
CA GLN A 38 -27.65 24.47 -5.86
C GLN A 38 -28.36 23.20 -6.37
N LYS A 39 -29.33 23.35 -7.29
CA LYS A 39 -30.03 22.22 -7.93
C LYS A 39 -29.09 21.31 -8.74
N LYS A 40 -28.10 21.87 -9.46
CA LYS A 40 -27.13 21.09 -10.25
C LYS A 40 -26.12 20.39 -9.32
N ARG A 41 -25.76 21.02 -8.19
CA ARG A 41 -24.93 20.41 -7.13
C ARG A 41 -25.63 19.25 -6.41
N GLU A 42 -26.89 19.43 -6.03
CA GLU A 42 -27.71 18.37 -5.41
C GLU A 42 -27.93 17.19 -6.36
N LEU A 43 -28.17 17.46 -7.64
CA LEU A 43 -28.30 16.43 -8.67
C LEU A 43 -27.00 15.60 -8.77
N LEU A 44 -25.83 16.22 -8.89
CA LEU A 44 -24.55 15.51 -8.95
C LEU A 44 -24.25 14.69 -7.69
N ARG A 45 -24.63 15.21 -6.51
CA ARG A 45 -24.51 14.48 -5.23
C ARG A 45 -25.42 13.25 -5.20
N GLN A 46 -26.65 13.37 -5.70
CA GLN A 46 -27.57 12.22 -5.83
C GLN A 46 -27.08 11.19 -6.85
N MET A 47 -26.38 11.63 -7.90
CA MET A 47 -25.77 10.73 -8.89
C MET A 47 -24.55 9.96 -8.33
N SER A 48 -23.76 10.60 -7.44
CA SER A 48 -22.59 9.98 -6.80
C SER A 48 -22.97 8.93 -5.73
N ASN A 49 -24.07 9.13 -4.99
CA ASN A 49 -24.60 8.19 -3.99
C ASN A 49 -26.08 7.81 -4.28
N PRO A 50 -26.32 7.00 -5.31
CA PRO A 50 -27.67 6.56 -5.67
C PRO A 50 -28.16 5.48 -4.70
N ARG A 51 -29.43 5.55 -4.29
CA ARG A 51 -30.08 4.53 -3.44
C ARG A 51 -30.36 3.27 -4.27
N ASP A 52 -30.30 2.09 -3.64
CA ASP A 52 -30.39 0.77 -4.29
C ASP A 52 -31.76 0.41 -4.90
N ASP A 53 -32.79 1.26 -4.76
CA ASP A 53 -34.18 0.90 -5.11
C ASP A 53 -34.55 0.99 -6.61
N ASP A 54 -33.65 1.44 -7.49
CA ASP A 54 -33.97 1.57 -8.93
C ASP A 54 -33.74 0.28 -9.72
N LYS A 55 -34.82 -0.51 -9.88
CA LYS A 55 -34.84 -1.73 -10.73
C LYS A 55 -34.40 -1.49 -12.19
N GLU A 56 -34.50 -0.26 -12.70
CA GLU A 56 -34.06 0.13 -14.04
C GLU A 56 -32.51 0.18 -14.19
N ARG A 57 -31.79 0.26 -13.07
CA ARG A 57 -30.33 0.43 -13.03
C ARG A 57 -29.55 -0.87 -13.04
N GLN A 58 -30.22 -2.03 -12.92
CA GLN A 58 -29.57 -3.33 -12.99
C GLN A 58 -28.80 -3.57 -14.30
N ASN A 59 -29.17 -2.88 -15.40
CA ASN A 59 -28.50 -3.00 -16.71
C ASN A 59 -27.76 -1.73 -17.19
N ARG A 60 -28.01 -0.54 -16.61
CA ARG A 60 -27.36 0.72 -17.04
C ARG A 60 -26.57 1.36 -15.89
N LYS A 61 -25.25 1.45 -16.07
CA LYS A 61 -24.31 2.02 -15.07
C LYS A 61 -24.27 3.56 -15.08
N MET A 62 -24.75 4.19 -16.15
CA MET A 62 -24.84 5.64 -16.38
C MET A 62 -26.23 6.01 -16.90
N SER A 63 -26.75 7.15 -16.46
CA SER A 63 -28.02 7.77 -16.89
C SER A 63 -27.83 8.64 -18.12
N ALA A 64 -28.91 8.93 -18.85
CA ALA A 64 -28.85 9.75 -20.06
C ALA A 64 -28.31 11.18 -19.79
N GLN A 65 -28.67 11.76 -18.64
CA GLN A 65 -28.19 13.08 -18.20
C GLN A 65 -26.66 13.10 -17.98
N GLU A 66 -26.08 11.98 -17.53
CA GLU A 66 -24.62 11.87 -17.37
C GLU A 66 -23.90 11.89 -18.72
N TYR A 67 -24.46 11.25 -19.75
CA TYR A 67 -23.88 11.26 -21.10
C TYR A 67 -23.86 12.65 -21.74
N GLU A 68 -24.87 13.48 -21.48
CA GLU A 68 -24.93 14.85 -22.01
C GLU A 68 -23.82 15.74 -21.42
N LEU A 69 -23.38 15.49 -20.19
CA LEU A 69 -22.35 16.28 -19.49
C LEU A 69 -20.90 15.95 -19.87
N ILE A 70 -20.67 14.92 -20.69
CA ILE A 70 -19.33 14.47 -21.12
C ILE A 70 -18.72 15.42 -22.17
N GLN A 71 -19.53 16.18 -22.91
CA GLN A 71 -19.06 16.92 -24.10
C GLN A 71 -18.24 18.19 -23.78
N GLU A 72 -18.25 18.66 -22.53
CA GLU A 72 -17.59 19.89 -22.10
C GLU A 72 -16.56 19.57 -20.99
N GLU A 73 -15.33 19.24 -21.38
CA GLU A 73 -14.25 18.92 -20.44
C GLU A 73 -12.98 19.75 -20.72
N ASP A 74 -12.49 20.42 -19.69
CA ASP A 74 -11.24 21.19 -19.71
C ASP A 74 -10.06 20.27 -19.35
N GLU A 75 -9.08 20.17 -20.27
CA GLU A 75 -7.85 19.39 -20.10
C GLU A 75 -7.04 19.81 -18.87
N HIS A 76 -7.03 21.11 -18.51
CA HIS A 76 -6.30 21.59 -17.35
C HIS A 76 -6.93 21.08 -16.03
N CYS A 77 -8.27 21.11 -15.95
CA CYS A 77 -9.02 20.54 -14.83
C CYS A 77 -8.82 19.02 -14.72
N LEU A 78 -8.79 18.30 -15.84
CA LEU A 78 -8.52 16.85 -15.86
C LEU A 78 -7.13 16.52 -15.33
N LYS A 79 -6.10 17.27 -15.75
CA LYS A 79 -4.72 17.08 -15.25
C LYS A 79 -4.64 17.29 -13.74
N ARG A 80 -5.30 18.33 -13.22
CA ARG A 80 -5.37 18.61 -11.77
C ARG A 80 -6.02 17.44 -11.02
N TYR A 81 -7.15 16.94 -11.52
CA TYR A 81 -7.88 15.84 -10.90
C TYR A 81 -7.06 14.54 -10.87
N ARG A 82 -6.37 14.18 -11.97
CA ARG A 82 -5.47 13.01 -12.00
C ARG A 82 -4.39 13.07 -10.91
N LYS A 83 -3.77 14.24 -10.73
CA LYS A 83 -2.77 14.46 -9.66
C LYS A 83 -3.38 14.31 -8.28
N GLN A 84 -4.57 14.89 -8.05
CA GLN A 84 -5.29 14.79 -6.78
C GLN A 84 -5.63 13.33 -6.44
N CYS A 85 -6.10 12.53 -7.40
CA CYS A 85 -6.41 11.11 -7.15
C CYS A 85 -5.19 10.31 -6.68
N MET A 86 -4.03 10.51 -7.31
CA MET A 86 -2.78 9.84 -6.90
C MET A 86 -2.36 10.27 -5.49
N GLN A 87 -2.45 11.57 -5.20
CA GLN A 87 -2.10 12.11 -3.89
C GLN A 87 -3.03 11.57 -2.79
N GLU A 88 -4.35 11.60 -2.99
CA GLU A 88 -5.31 11.07 -2.03
C GLU A 88 -5.10 9.56 -1.77
N MET A 89 -4.77 8.80 -2.80
CA MET A 89 -4.46 7.38 -2.64
C MET A 89 -3.19 7.16 -1.83
N HIS A 90 -2.14 7.93 -2.11
CA HIS A 90 -0.91 7.91 -1.34
C HIS A 90 -1.18 8.24 0.14
N GLU A 91 -1.82 9.38 0.43
CA GLU A 91 -2.15 9.82 1.80
C GLU A 91 -2.95 8.78 2.58
N ARG A 92 -3.90 8.09 1.94
CA ARG A 92 -4.69 7.01 2.57
C ARG A 92 -3.85 5.79 2.93
N LEU A 93 -2.79 5.52 2.17
CA LEU A 93 -1.89 4.38 2.38
C LEU A 93 -0.70 4.72 3.30
N SER A 94 -0.38 6.01 3.47
CA SER A 94 0.73 6.49 4.32
C SER A 94 0.40 6.56 5.82
N PHE A 95 -0.77 6.06 6.25
CA PHE A 95 -1.17 6.04 7.66
C PHE A 95 -0.79 4.71 8.35
N GLY A 96 -0.19 4.80 9.53
CA GLY A 96 0.11 3.62 10.34
C GLY A 96 1.16 3.92 11.42
N PRO A 97 1.41 2.94 12.31
CA PRO A 97 2.55 3.01 13.21
C PRO A 97 3.85 3.13 12.40
N LYS A 98 4.82 3.86 12.97
CA LYS A 98 6.18 3.95 12.44
C LYS A 98 7.14 3.19 13.34
N PHE A 99 8.09 2.51 12.73
CA PHE A 99 9.17 1.72 13.31
C PHE A 99 10.48 2.30 12.80
N GLU A 100 11.56 2.21 13.56
CA GLU A 100 12.87 2.76 13.17
C GLU A 100 14.01 1.79 13.47
N CYS A 101 13.69 0.54 13.80
CA CYS A 101 14.65 -0.51 14.09
C CYS A 101 14.06 -1.90 13.82
N VAL A 102 14.95 -2.89 13.72
CA VAL A 102 14.57 -4.30 13.67
C VAL A 102 14.24 -4.80 15.08
N HIS A 103 13.10 -5.45 15.22
CA HIS A 103 12.66 -6.02 16.49
C HIS A 103 13.07 -7.50 16.62
N GLU A 104 13.78 -7.83 17.70
CA GLU A 104 14.07 -9.22 18.06
C GLU A 104 12.83 -9.88 18.66
N LEU A 105 12.48 -11.08 18.20
CA LEU A 105 11.38 -11.87 18.75
C LEU A 105 11.95 -13.05 19.54
N GLU A 106 11.61 -13.12 20.82
CA GLU A 106 12.20 -14.11 21.74
C GLU A 106 11.47 -15.46 21.71
N SER A 107 10.29 -15.56 21.10
CA SER A 107 9.48 -16.78 21.07
C SER A 107 8.52 -16.84 19.88
N GLY A 108 8.05 -18.05 19.56
CA GLY A 108 6.97 -18.28 18.60
C GLY A 108 5.65 -17.59 18.99
N GLU A 109 5.38 -17.41 20.28
CA GLU A 109 4.21 -16.63 20.73
C GLU A 109 4.35 -15.15 20.38
N ALA A 110 5.54 -14.56 20.57
CA ALA A 110 5.81 -13.18 20.17
C ALA A 110 5.72 -13.02 18.64
N PHE A 111 6.18 -14.02 17.87
CA PHE A 111 5.99 -14.06 16.43
C PHE A 111 4.52 -14.02 16.03
N LEU A 112 3.68 -14.88 16.62
CA LEU A 112 2.24 -14.91 16.35
C LEU A 112 1.55 -13.60 16.74
N GLU A 113 1.91 -13.03 17.89
CA GLU A 113 1.35 -11.76 18.35
C GLU A 113 1.64 -10.61 17.36
N VAL A 114 2.87 -10.56 16.83
CA VAL A 114 3.25 -9.53 15.85
C VAL A 114 2.50 -9.68 14.53
N ILE A 115 2.19 -10.89 14.06
CA ILE A 115 1.45 -11.03 12.79
C ILE A 115 -0.07 -10.82 12.96
N GLU A 116 -0.64 -11.19 14.11
CA GLU A 116 -2.10 -11.18 14.34
C GLU A 116 -2.62 -9.82 14.83
N LYS A 117 -1.85 -9.13 15.68
CA LYS A 117 -2.31 -7.91 16.37
C LYS A 117 -1.81 -6.61 15.74
N GLU A 118 -0.93 -6.69 14.75
CA GLU A 118 -0.38 -5.51 14.09
C GLU A 118 -1.45 -4.79 13.25
N HIS A 119 -1.26 -3.50 13.04
CA HIS A 119 -2.17 -2.70 12.25
C HIS A 119 -2.32 -3.27 10.82
N ARG A 120 -3.56 -3.39 10.30
CA ARG A 120 -3.87 -4.08 9.03
C ARG A 120 -3.11 -3.55 7.81
N LEU A 121 -2.74 -2.26 7.82
CA LEU A 121 -1.96 -1.66 6.71
C LEU A 121 -0.45 -1.87 6.85
N THR A 122 0.04 -2.24 8.03
CA THR A 122 1.46 -2.47 8.29
C THR A 122 1.90 -3.76 7.63
N LEU A 123 3.00 -3.68 6.90
CA LEU A 123 3.69 -4.83 6.36
C LEU A 123 4.72 -5.29 7.40
N VAL A 124 4.74 -6.59 7.69
CA VAL A 124 5.66 -7.19 8.66
C VAL A 124 6.63 -8.10 7.91
N VAL A 125 7.92 -7.79 7.99
CA VAL A 125 8.99 -8.62 7.42
C VAL A 125 9.69 -9.34 8.56
N VAL A 126 9.67 -10.67 8.57
CA VAL A 126 10.34 -11.48 9.59
C VAL A 126 11.47 -12.29 9.00
N HIS A 127 12.68 -12.06 9.50
CA HIS A 127 13.87 -12.85 9.20
C HIS A 127 14.04 -13.96 10.23
N ILE A 128 13.85 -15.21 9.80
CA ILE A 128 14.17 -16.37 10.60
C ILE A 128 15.62 -16.74 10.31
N TYR A 129 16.45 -16.72 11.34
CA TYR A 129 17.89 -16.83 11.22
C TYR A 129 18.47 -17.84 12.21
N GLN A 130 19.72 -18.20 12.02
CA GLN A 130 20.48 -18.94 13.02
C GLN A 130 21.93 -18.51 12.98
N HIS A 131 22.53 -18.30 14.16
CA HIS A 131 23.92 -17.91 14.30
C HIS A 131 24.86 -18.95 13.65
N GLY A 132 25.86 -18.46 12.92
CA GLY A 132 26.84 -19.29 12.22
C GLY A 132 26.37 -19.87 10.87
N VAL A 133 25.10 -19.70 10.48
CA VAL A 133 24.64 -19.99 9.12
C VAL A 133 25.03 -18.86 8.18
N LYS A 134 25.61 -19.22 7.02
CA LYS A 134 26.12 -18.25 6.03
C LYS A 134 24.99 -17.32 5.57
N GLY A 135 25.26 -16.02 5.59
CA GLY A 135 24.34 -14.98 5.09
C GLY A 135 23.33 -14.47 6.12
N CYS A 136 23.12 -15.15 7.25
CA CYS A 136 22.22 -14.67 8.31
C CYS A 136 22.68 -13.32 8.88
N GLU A 137 23.96 -13.19 9.24
CA GLU A 137 24.49 -11.93 9.81
C GLU A 137 24.45 -10.78 8.80
N GLN A 138 24.73 -11.07 7.52
CA GLN A 138 24.66 -10.08 6.46
C GLN A 138 23.22 -9.62 6.22
N MET A 139 22.25 -10.55 6.25
CA MET A 139 20.83 -10.23 6.19
C MET A 139 20.38 -9.38 7.38
N ASN A 140 20.84 -9.69 8.60
CA ASN A 140 20.57 -8.86 9.79
C ASN A 140 21.02 -7.40 9.56
N SER A 141 22.25 -7.19 9.09
CA SER A 141 22.75 -5.84 8.79
C SER A 141 21.96 -5.15 7.66
N CYS A 142 21.52 -5.89 6.64
CA CYS A 142 20.69 -5.33 5.58
C CYS A 142 19.33 -4.85 6.13
N LEU A 143 18.68 -5.65 6.97
CA LEU A 143 17.41 -5.27 7.58
C LEU A 143 17.54 -4.11 8.56
N ASP A 144 18.67 -3.99 9.28
CA ASP A 144 18.94 -2.84 10.13
C ASP A 144 18.94 -1.54 9.29
N CYS A 145 19.59 -1.53 8.13
CA CYS A 145 19.53 -0.39 7.19
C CYS A 145 18.11 -0.14 6.67
N LEU A 146 17.43 -1.19 6.17
CA LEU A 146 16.10 -1.05 5.58
C LEU A 146 15.04 -0.58 6.60
N SER A 147 15.17 -0.97 7.87
CA SER A 147 14.25 -0.53 8.93
C SER A 147 14.25 0.98 9.13
N SER A 148 15.37 1.66 8.86
CA SER A 148 15.47 3.12 8.90
C SER A 148 14.89 3.79 7.66
N GLU A 149 14.96 3.12 6.51
CA GLU A 149 14.49 3.66 5.22
C GLU A 149 12.98 3.45 5.00
N TYR A 150 12.41 2.43 5.63
CA TYR A 150 11.01 2.03 5.49
C TYR A 150 10.31 2.05 6.86
N PRO A 151 10.10 3.22 7.46
CA PRO A 151 9.57 3.31 8.82
C PRO A 151 8.13 2.81 8.94
N THR A 152 7.38 2.70 7.84
CA THR A 152 6.01 2.14 7.84
C THR A 152 5.99 0.60 7.77
N VAL A 153 7.15 -0.04 7.62
CA VAL A 153 7.31 -1.50 7.60
C VAL A 153 7.92 -1.95 8.93
N LYS A 154 7.33 -2.97 9.53
CA LYS A 154 7.86 -3.57 10.76
C LYS A 154 8.81 -4.69 10.41
N PHE A 155 10.10 -4.45 10.60
CA PHE A 155 11.12 -5.48 10.46
C PHE A 155 11.32 -6.22 11.78
N CYS A 156 11.34 -7.54 11.72
CA CYS A 156 11.59 -8.41 12.86
C CYS A 156 12.61 -9.47 12.48
N ARG A 157 13.27 -10.02 13.50
CA ARG A 157 14.08 -11.23 13.36
C ARG A 157 13.85 -12.17 14.54
N ILE A 158 14.05 -13.46 14.29
CA ILE A 158 13.85 -14.51 15.28
C ILE A 158 14.86 -15.64 15.04
N ASP A 159 15.51 -16.11 16.10
CA ASP A 159 16.34 -17.32 16.01
C ASP A 159 15.45 -18.53 15.70
N ALA A 160 15.88 -19.37 14.76
CA ALA A 160 15.16 -20.57 14.32
C ALA A 160 14.75 -21.46 15.50
N VAL A 161 15.53 -21.52 16.56
CA VAL A 161 15.19 -22.26 17.79
C VAL A 161 14.05 -21.61 18.55
N ALA A 162 14.03 -20.29 18.64
CA ALA A 162 12.99 -19.52 19.34
C ALA A 162 11.62 -19.60 18.65
N THR A 163 11.57 -19.94 17.36
CA THR A 163 10.30 -20.15 16.63
C THR A 163 9.42 -21.25 17.21
N GLY A 164 10.01 -22.22 17.95
CA GLY A 164 9.30 -23.42 18.39
C GLY A 164 9.12 -24.49 17.29
N ALA A 165 9.71 -24.29 16.11
CA ALA A 165 9.65 -25.20 14.97
C ALA A 165 11.05 -25.44 14.35
N ALA A 166 12.08 -25.53 15.19
CA ALA A 166 13.48 -25.59 14.77
C ALA A 166 13.77 -26.71 13.75
N GLU A 167 13.08 -27.85 13.84
CA GLU A 167 13.21 -28.97 12.91
C GLU A 167 12.74 -28.65 11.49
N ARG A 168 11.96 -27.58 11.31
CA ARG A 168 11.50 -27.08 10.00
C ARG A 168 12.46 -26.05 9.39
N PHE A 169 13.34 -25.47 10.21
CA PHE A 169 14.29 -24.44 9.82
C PHE A 169 15.73 -24.97 9.88
N SER A 170 16.02 -26.01 9.10
CA SER A 170 17.39 -26.49 8.90
C SER A 170 18.26 -25.42 8.21
N SER A 171 19.58 -25.54 8.35
CA SER A 171 20.54 -24.64 7.70
C SER A 171 20.39 -24.52 6.17
N GLU A 172 19.80 -25.52 5.50
CA GLU A 172 19.57 -25.50 4.05
C GLU A 172 18.47 -24.52 3.59
N VAL A 173 17.53 -24.21 4.48
CA VAL A 173 16.43 -23.27 4.21
C VAL A 173 16.67 -21.90 4.82
N LEU A 174 17.71 -21.74 5.65
CA LEU A 174 18.09 -20.48 6.26
C LEU A 174 19.10 -19.70 5.40
N PRO A 175 19.13 -18.35 5.49
CA PRO A 175 18.11 -17.52 6.15
C PRO A 175 16.77 -17.55 5.41
N THR A 176 15.67 -17.53 6.18
CA THR A 176 14.32 -17.46 5.63
C THR A 176 13.76 -16.06 5.86
N LEU A 177 13.14 -15.47 4.83
CA LEU A 177 12.42 -14.21 4.96
C LEU A 177 10.93 -14.44 4.72
N LEU A 178 10.11 -14.06 5.70
CA LEU A 178 8.66 -14.12 5.61
C LEU A 178 8.10 -12.70 5.55
N VAL A 179 7.08 -12.48 4.74
CA VAL A 179 6.41 -11.18 4.61
C VAL A 179 4.92 -11.37 4.84
N TYR A 180 4.38 -10.62 5.81
CA TYR A 180 2.97 -10.66 6.20
C TYR A 180 2.31 -9.29 6.05
N LYS A 181 0.99 -9.30 5.84
CA LYS A 181 0.14 -8.12 5.95
C LYS A 181 -1.26 -8.53 6.38
N ALA A 182 -1.83 -7.85 7.36
CA ALA A 182 -3.16 -8.16 7.91
C ALA A 182 -3.36 -9.64 8.28
N GLY A 183 -2.33 -10.28 8.86
CA GLY A 183 -2.35 -11.70 9.23
C GLY A 183 -2.15 -12.69 8.08
N GLU A 184 -2.11 -12.23 6.83
CA GLU A 184 -1.88 -13.08 5.66
C GLU A 184 -0.40 -13.14 5.28
N LEU A 185 0.07 -14.33 4.90
CA LEU A 185 1.43 -14.55 4.39
C LEU A 185 1.49 -14.16 2.91
N LEU A 186 2.19 -13.07 2.60
CA LEU A 186 2.37 -12.57 1.24
C LEU A 186 3.61 -13.16 0.54
N GLY A 187 4.68 -13.41 1.30
CA GLY A 187 5.94 -13.91 0.76
C GLY A 187 6.62 -14.89 1.71
N ASN A 188 7.15 -15.99 1.16
CA ASN A 188 7.91 -17.00 1.90
C ASN A 188 9.17 -17.37 1.10
N PHE A 189 10.30 -16.80 1.49
CA PHE A 189 11.56 -16.91 0.77
C PHE A 189 12.55 -17.75 1.59
N LEU A 190 12.64 -19.03 1.24
CA LEU A 190 13.59 -19.96 1.84
C LEU A 190 14.98 -19.79 1.21
N ALA A 191 16.02 -19.82 2.03
CA ALA A 191 17.41 -19.62 1.64
C ALA A 191 17.56 -18.41 0.71
N ILE A 192 16.96 -17.28 1.13
CA ILE A 192 16.80 -16.07 0.30
C ILE A 192 18.13 -15.56 -0.26
N THR A 193 19.25 -15.86 0.39
CA THR A 193 20.59 -15.49 -0.08
C THR A 193 20.98 -16.12 -1.42
N LYS A 194 20.29 -17.19 -1.86
CA LYS A 194 20.46 -17.76 -3.21
C LYS A 194 19.97 -16.84 -4.33
N ASN A 195 19.18 -15.82 -4.00
CA ASN A 195 18.71 -14.80 -4.95
C ASN A 195 19.73 -13.67 -5.15
N PHE A 196 20.81 -13.64 -4.36
CA PHE A 196 21.82 -12.59 -4.40
C PHE A 196 23.20 -13.12 -4.79
N ASN A 197 24.13 -12.20 -5.02
CA ASN A 197 25.55 -12.52 -5.12
C ASN A 197 26.10 -12.95 -3.76
N GLU A 198 27.32 -13.49 -3.74
CA GLU A 198 27.98 -13.95 -2.50
C GLU A 198 28.16 -12.82 -1.48
N GLU A 199 28.39 -11.60 -1.96
CA GLU A 199 28.31 -10.37 -1.18
C GLU A 199 27.08 -9.59 -1.64
N PHE A 200 26.17 -9.29 -0.70
CA PHE A 200 24.95 -8.52 -0.95
C PHE A 200 24.73 -7.48 0.14
N PHE A 201 23.97 -6.44 -0.19
CA PHE A 201 23.71 -5.29 0.66
C PHE A 201 22.22 -4.98 0.73
N ALA A 202 21.86 -3.99 1.56
CA ALA A 202 20.48 -3.56 1.76
C ALA A 202 19.76 -3.24 0.43
N THR A 203 20.46 -2.64 -0.54
CA THR A 203 19.92 -2.32 -1.87
C THR A 203 19.56 -3.55 -2.69
N ASP A 204 20.27 -4.66 -2.54
CA ASP A 204 19.95 -5.91 -3.23
C ASP A 204 18.68 -6.54 -2.65
N VAL A 205 18.56 -6.53 -1.31
CA VAL A 205 17.36 -7.01 -0.59
C VAL A 205 16.16 -6.12 -0.90
N GLU A 206 16.34 -4.80 -0.92
CA GLU A 206 15.34 -3.83 -1.34
C GLU A 206 14.86 -4.10 -2.77
N GLY A 207 15.79 -4.22 -3.73
CA GLY A 207 15.47 -4.50 -5.12
C GLY A 207 14.65 -5.77 -5.27
N PHE A 208 15.07 -6.85 -4.59
CA PHE A 208 14.32 -8.10 -4.57
C PHE A 208 12.91 -7.93 -4.01
N LEU A 209 12.73 -7.30 -2.86
CA LEU A 209 11.39 -7.12 -2.28
C LEU A 209 10.50 -6.22 -3.17
N ASN A 210 11.08 -5.20 -3.81
CA ASN A 210 10.38 -4.32 -4.75
C ASN A 210 9.92 -5.07 -6.01
N GLU A 211 10.69 -6.02 -6.53
CA GLU A 211 10.28 -6.86 -7.67
C GLU A 211 8.99 -7.64 -7.40
N TYR A 212 8.73 -7.99 -6.14
CA TYR A 212 7.49 -8.64 -5.71
C TYR A 212 6.42 -7.65 -5.19
N GLY A 213 6.69 -6.35 -5.19
CA GLY A 213 5.79 -5.33 -4.63
C GLY A 213 5.59 -5.46 -3.11
N LEU A 214 6.61 -5.95 -2.40
CA LEU A 214 6.57 -6.24 -0.95
C LEU A 214 7.18 -5.12 -0.10
N LEU A 215 7.46 -3.95 -0.69
CA LEU A 215 7.80 -2.74 0.02
C LEU A 215 6.88 -1.60 -0.45
N PRO A 216 6.50 -0.68 0.45
CA PRO A 216 5.78 0.52 0.05
C PRO A 216 6.70 1.43 -0.78
N GLU A 217 6.11 2.35 -1.54
CA GLU A 217 6.91 3.39 -2.21
C GLU A 217 7.64 4.25 -1.17
N LYS A 218 8.92 4.53 -1.39
CA LYS A 218 9.66 5.49 -0.57
C LYS A 218 9.01 6.86 -0.75
N GLU A 219 8.74 7.56 0.36
CA GLU A 219 8.44 8.98 0.31
C GLU A 219 9.68 9.68 -0.26
N PHE A 220 9.65 10.01 -1.56
CA PHE A 220 10.59 10.96 -2.10
C PHE A 220 10.32 12.27 -1.36
N SER A 221 11.16 12.61 -0.38
CA SER A 221 11.34 13.99 0.02
C SER A 221 11.86 14.70 -1.21
N ALA A 222 10.95 15.24 -2.02
CA ALA A 222 11.30 16.08 -3.14
C ALA A 222 12.09 17.24 -2.53
N CYS A 223 13.41 17.20 -2.69
CA CYS A 223 14.22 18.40 -2.58
C CYS A 223 13.53 19.42 -3.49
N ALA A 224 13.00 20.48 -2.90
CA ALA A 224 12.45 21.62 -3.61
C ALA A 224 13.56 22.18 -4.51
N ALA A 225 13.56 21.75 -5.76
CA ALA A 225 14.42 22.23 -6.82
C ALA A 225 13.67 22.05 -8.14
N ASP A 226 12.55 22.76 -8.23
CA ASP A 226 11.99 23.29 -9.48
C ASP A 226 11.45 24.68 -9.12
N GLU A 227 12.35 25.56 -8.68
CA GLU A 227 12.22 26.99 -8.98
C GLU A 227 12.64 27.18 -10.45
N ASP A 228 11.95 28.10 -11.13
CA ASP A 228 12.14 28.57 -12.52
C ASP A 228 11.45 27.69 -13.59
N GLU A 229 10.52 28.13 -14.44
CA GLU A 229 10.41 29.40 -15.15
C GLU A 229 9.00 29.52 -15.78
N ALA A 230 8.27 30.59 -15.46
CA ALA A 230 7.25 31.15 -16.35
C ALA A 230 7.24 32.65 -16.12
N GLY A 231 8.27 33.30 -16.69
CA GLY A 231 8.35 34.74 -16.78
C GLY A 231 7.14 35.33 -17.51
N GLU A 232 6.79 36.54 -17.07
CA GLU A 232 6.02 37.51 -17.84
C GLU A 232 6.58 37.65 -19.26
N VAL A 233 5.70 37.61 -20.27
CA VAL A 233 5.88 38.38 -21.51
C VAL A 233 4.53 38.75 -22.10
N GLU A 234 4.24 40.05 -21.98
CA GLU A 234 3.28 40.95 -22.65
C GLU A 234 1.77 40.65 -22.67
#